data_AF-A0A0J8RD62-F1
#
_entry.id   AF-A0A0J8RD62-F1
#
_cell.length_a   1.000
_cell.length_b   1.000
_cell.length_c   1.000
_cell.angle_alpha   90.00
_cell.angle_beta   90.00
_cell.angle_gamma   90.00
#
_symmetry.space_group_name_H-M   'P 1'
#
loop_
_entity.id
_entity.type
_entity.pdbx_description
1 polymer ?
#
loop_
_entity_poly.entity_id
_entity_poly.type
_entity_poly.pdbx_seq_one_letter_code
_entity_poly.pdbx_strand_id
1 'polypeptide(L)'
;MIVDLIRADLHNISPSKSIKVPKLLHVESYETVHQLVTTIQSHIAPNVGGVQVLERCFPPGSMTGAPKLRAVQILDGLEEHRERGIYSGSLGYLCASGTVDQSVVIRTIVKYGKQLELGAGGAITWLSEADKEWDEVMVKANAVATALPRESAPDAGSACAC
;
A
#
# COMPACT_ATOMS: atom_id res chain seq x y z
N MET A 1 -15.96 -0.35 -6.73
CA MET A 1 -15.66 0.55 -5.60
C MET A 1 -14.31 1.23 -5.76
N ILE A 2 -13.16 0.54 -5.60
CA ILE A 2 -11.84 1.22 -5.70
C ILE A 2 -11.58 1.82 -7.10
N VAL A 3 -11.98 1.13 -8.17
CA VAL A 3 -11.87 1.66 -9.54
C VAL A 3 -12.57 3.02 -9.67
N ASP A 4 -13.78 3.14 -9.13
CA ASP A 4 -14.56 4.39 -9.19
C ASP A 4 -13.96 5.47 -8.28
N LEU A 5 -13.42 5.09 -7.13
CA LEU A 5 -12.70 6.01 -6.25
C LEU A 5 -11.52 6.66 -6.97
N ILE A 6 -10.67 5.87 -7.64
CA ILE A 6 -9.52 6.40 -8.37
C ILE A 6 -9.95 7.21 -9.60
N ARG A 7 -11.03 6.81 -10.30
CA ARG A 7 -11.60 7.63 -11.38
C ARG A 7 -12.10 8.99 -10.88
N ALA A 8 -12.68 9.03 -9.68
CA ALA A 8 -13.12 10.26 -9.04
C ALA A 8 -11.93 11.15 -8.66
N ASP A 9 -10.84 10.58 -8.14
CA ASP A 9 -9.60 11.31 -7.86
C ASP A 9 -9.05 11.99 -9.13
N LEU A 10 -9.01 11.26 -10.25
CA LEU A 10 -8.53 11.76 -11.55
C LEU A 10 -9.44 12.82 -12.18
N HIS A 11 -10.74 12.81 -11.88
CA HIS A 11 -11.69 13.75 -12.49
C HIS A 11 -11.39 15.22 -12.18
N ASN A 12 -10.69 15.50 -11.07
CA ASN A 12 -10.33 16.86 -10.69
C ASN A 12 -9.08 17.40 -11.38
N ILE A 13 -8.29 16.53 -12.01
CA ILE A 13 -6.96 16.86 -12.59
C ILE A 13 -6.84 16.49 -14.07
N SER A 14 -7.84 15.81 -14.63
CA SER A 14 -7.87 15.34 -16.01
C SER A 14 -9.21 15.67 -16.66
N PRO A 15 -9.26 15.98 -17.97
CA PRO A 15 -10.52 16.09 -18.70
C PRO A 15 -11.29 14.77 -18.64
N SER A 16 -12.58 14.78 -18.31
CA SER A 16 -13.37 13.56 -18.05
C SER A 16 -13.31 12.54 -19.20
N LYS A 17 -13.25 13.01 -20.46
CA LYS A 17 -13.16 12.17 -21.66
C LYS A 17 -11.83 11.41 -21.79
N SER A 18 -10.78 11.82 -21.08
CA SER A 18 -9.47 11.17 -21.15
C SER A 18 -9.33 9.98 -20.19
N ILE A 19 -10.19 9.88 -19.17
CA ILE A 19 -10.11 8.83 -18.15
C ILE A 19 -10.63 7.50 -18.73
N LYS A 20 -9.75 6.51 -18.81
CA LYS A 20 -10.02 5.18 -19.35
C LYS A 20 -9.57 4.09 -18.40
N VAL A 21 -10.21 2.93 -18.48
CA VAL A 21 -9.86 1.72 -17.70
C VAL A 21 -9.48 0.61 -18.68
N PRO A 22 -8.27 0.64 -19.28
CA PRO A 22 -7.89 -0.32 -20.32
C PRO A 22 -7.78 -1.77 -19.84
N LYS A 23 -7.50 -2.00 -18.55
CA LYS A 23 -7.48 -3.33 -17.92
C LYS A 23 -8.34 -3.29 -16.67
N LEU A 24 -9.44 -4.02 -16.66
CA LEU A 24 -10.36 -4.11 -15.52
C LEU A 24 -10.26 -5.49 -14.87
N LEU A 25 -9.96 -5.53 -13.56
CA LEU A 25 -9.92 -6.76 -12.76
C LEU A 25 -9.05 -7.88 -13.39
N HIS A 26 -7.90 -7.50 -13.94
CA HIS A 26 -6.95 -8.43 -14.53
C HIS A 26 -6.20 -9.20 -13.44
N VAL A 27 -6.10 -10.52 -13.57
CA VAL A 27 -5.34 -11.34 -12.62
C VAL A 27 -3.85 -11.23 -12.93
N GLU A 28 -3.06 -10.79 -11.96
CA GLU A 28 -1.61 -10.84 -12.00
C GLU A 28 -1.10 -11.85 -10.98
N SER A 29 -0.23 -12.75 -11.45
CA SER A 29 0.37 -13.79 -10.62
C SER A 29 1.75 -13.35 -10.15
N TYR A 30 1.94 -13.33 -8.84
CA TYR A 30 3.23 -13.16 -8.18
C TYR A 30 3.66 -14.50 -7.56
N GLU A 31 4.87 -14.56 -7.01
CA GLU A 31 5.43 -15.79 -6.44
C GLU A 31 4.54 -16.41 -5.35
N THR A 32 3.97 -15.59 -4.46
CA THR A 32 3.23 -16.07 -3.29
C THR A 32 1.73 -15.81 -3.35
N VAL A 33 1.26 -14.90 -4.21
CA VAL A 33 -0.15 -14.53 -4.30
C VAL A 33 -0.57 -14.16 -5.73
N HIS A 34 -1.86 -14.31 -6.01
CA HIS A 34 -2.51 -13.73 -7.18
C HIS A 34 -3.24 -12.46 -6.77
N GLN A 35 -3.22 -11.43 -7.61
CA GLN A 35 -3.86 -10.14 -7.35
C GLN A 35 -4.77 -9.73 -8.50
N LEU A 36 -5.93 -9.16 -8.16
CA LEU A 36 -6.79 -8.48 -9.12
C LEU A 36 -6.32 -7.03 -9.28
N VAL A 37 -5.78 -6.72 -10.45
CA VAL A 37 -5.20 -5.43 -10.79
C VAL A 37 -6.05 -4.73 -11.84
N THR A 38 -6.28 -3.44 -11.63
CA THR A 38 -6.97 -2.57 -12.60
C THR A 38 -6.04 -1.45 -13.00
N THR A 39 -5.90 -1.22 -14.31
CA THR A 39 -5.12 -0.11 -14.86
C THR A 39 -6.09 1.01 -15.23
N ILE A 40 -5.85 2.21 -14.71
CA ILE A 40 -6.60 3.43 -15.03
C ILE A 40 -5.60 4.43 -15.61
N GLN A 41 -5.98 5.07 -16.72
CA GLN A 41 -5.13 6.01 -17.43
C GLN A 41 -5.92 7.29 -17.73
N SER A 42 -5.25 8.43 -17.71
CA SER A 42 -5.83 9.71 -18.11
C SER A 42 -4.75 10.66 -18.64
N HIS A 43 -5.17 11.67 -19.40
CA HIS A 43 -4.30 12.80 -19.75
C HIS A 43 -4.49 13.91 -18.72
N ILE A 44 -3.41 14.25 -18.04
CA ILE A 44 -3.37 15.33 -17.05
C ILE A 44 -3.58 16.68 -17.74
N ALA A 45 -4.33 17.59 -17.11
CA ALA A 45 -4.54 18.93 -17.64
C ALA A 45 -3.21 19.71 -17.74
N PRO A 46 -3.02 20.56 -18.76
CA PRO A 46 -1.72 21.21 -19.02
C PRO A 46 -1.16 22.07 -17.87
N ASN A 47 -2.01 22.51 -16.96
CA ASN A 47 -1.67 23.36 -15.81
C ASN A 47 -1.51 22.57 -14.50
N VAL A 48 -1.53 21.23 -14.55
CA VAL A 48 -1.40 20.38 -13.37
C VAL A 48 -0.03 19.70 -13.37
N GLY A 49 0.76 19.99 -12.33
CA GLY A 49 2.09 19.40 -12.15
C GLY A 49 2.06 18.05 -11.44
N GLY A 50 3.14 17.27 -11.54
CA GLY A 50 3.23 15.93 -10.92
C GLY A 50 3.01 15.91 -9.41
N VAL A 51 3.44 16.95 -8.68
CA VAL A 51 3.17 17.08 -7.23
C VAL A 51 1.68 17.18 -6.94
N GLN A 52 0.94 17.97 -7.72
CA GLN A 52 -0.51 18.12 -7.57
C GLN A 52 -1.25 16.81 -7.91
N VAL A 53 -0.74 16.04 -8.87
CA VAL A 53 -1.26 14.69 -9.16
C VAL A 53 -1.11 13.80 -7.92
N LEU A 54 0.07 13.80 -7.29
CA LEU A 54 0.31 13.03 -6.07
C LEU A 54 -0.61 13.48 -4.93
N GLU A 55 -0.68 14.78 -4.64
CA GLU A 55 -1.54 15.33 -3.57
C GLU A 55 -3.02 14.94 -3.72
N ARG A 56 -3.52 14.87 -4.96
CA ARG A 56 -4.92 14.53 -5.23
C ARG A 56 -5.20 13.03 -5.13
N CYS A 57 -4.25 12.20 -5.53
CA CYS A 57 -4.39 10.75 -5.48
C CYS A 57 -4.08 10.17 -4.09
N PHE A 58 -3.34 10.90 -3.26
CA PHE A 58 -2.94 10.47 -1.92
C PHE A 58 -4.06 10.64 -0.88
N PRO A 59 -4.18 9.75 0.12
CA PRO A 59 -3.50 8.46 0.25
C PRO A 59 -4.02 7.40 -0.74
N PRO A 60 -3.25 6.33 -1.00
CA PRO A 60 -3.63 5.26 -1.91
C PRO A 60 -5.02 4.67 -1.59
N GLY A 61 -5.90 4.65 -2.59
CA GLY A 61 -7.28 4.17 -2.43
C GLY A 61 -7.37 2.70 -1.98
N SER A 62 -6.41 1.87 -2.36
CA SER A 62 -6.33 0.46 -1.95
C SER A 62 -5.97 0.25 -0.47
N MET A 63 -5.41 1.27 0.19
CA MET A 63 -4.98 1.20 1.60
C MET A 63 -5.89 1.94 2.57
N THR A 64 -7.00 2.45 2.05
CA THR A 64 -7.99 3.23 2.82
C THR A 64 -9.34 2.55 2.76
N GLY A 65 -10.12 2.85 1.71
CA GLY A 65 -11.49 2.37 1.53
C GLY A 65 -12.32 3.38 0.75
N ALA A 66 -13.60 3.08 0.54
CA ALA A 66 -14.52 3.96 -0.16
C ALA A 66 -15.83 4.13 0.64
N PRO A 67 -16.26 5.37 0.94
CA PRO A 67 -15.64 6.66 0.61
C PRO A 67 -14.33 6.95 1.39
N LYS A 68 -13.30 7.51 0.72
CA LYS A 68 -11.92 7.64 1.23
C LYS A 68 -11.83 8.33 2.59
N LEU A 69 -12.37 9.55 2.72
CA LEU A 69 -12.30 10.30 3.97
C LEU A 69 -12.95 9.55 5.15
N ARG A 70 -14.13 8.96 4.92
CA ARG A 70 -14.84 8.24 5.98
C ARG A 70 -14.11 6.97 6.39
N ALA A 71 -13.55 6.25 5.42
CA ALA A 71 -12.73 5.06 5.69
C ALA A 71 -11.52 5.41 6.56
N VAL A 72 -10.79 6.48 6.23
CA VAL A 72 -9.64 6.95 7.02
C VAL A 72 -10.05 7.33 8.45
N GLN A 73 -11.18 8.02 8.65
CA GLN A 73 -11.68 8.34 10.00
C GLN A 73 -12.04 7.10 10.83
N ILE A 74 -12.57 6.06 10.19
CA ILE A 74 -12.87 4.80 10.88
C ILE A 74 -11.57 4.10 11.26
N LEU A 75 -10.60 4.04 10.33
CA LEU A 75 -9.28 3.46 10.56
C LEU A 75 -8.57 4.15 11.71
N ASP A 76 -8.54 5.49 11.73
CA ASP A 76 -7.93 6.28 12.80
C ASP A 76 -8.50 5.93 14.19
N GLY A 77 -9.83 5.76 14.29
CA GLY A 77 -10.47 5.33 15.53
C GLY A 77 -10.17 3.87 15.92
N LEU A 78 -10.11 2.96 14.94
CA LEU A 78 -9.79 1.54 15.18
C LEU A 78 -8.33 1.32 15.53
N GLU A 79 -7.44 2.19 15.05
CA GLU A 79 -5.99 2.15 15.30
C GLU A 79 -5.59 2.98 16.52
N GLU A 80 -6.57 3.44 17.31
CA GLU A 80 -6.36 4.21 18.54
C GLU A 80 -5.51 5.47 18.32
N HIS A 81 -5.71 6.14 17.17
CA HIS A 81 -4.93 7.31 16.75
C HIS A 81 -3.43 7.06 16.61
N ARG A 82 -3.01 5.80 16.45
CA ARG A 82 -1.62 5.47 16.19
C ARG A 82 -1.25 5.83 14.75
N GLU A 83 -0.17 6.58 14.60
CA GLU A 83 0.37 6.87 13.28
C GLU A 83 0.92 5.59 12.64
N ARG A 84 0.53 5.33 11.38
CA ARG A 84 1.06 4.20 10.58
C ARG A 84 2.51 4.39 10.12
N GLY A 85 3.11 5.55 10.42
CA GLY A 85 4.43 5.92 9.92
C GLY A 85 4.46 5.89 8.38
N ILE A 86 5.46 5.21 7.80
CA ILE A 86 5.56 5.09 6.34
C ILE A 86 4.61 4.03 5.75
N TYR A 87 4.09 3.11 6.56
CA TYR A 87 3.18 2.06 6.08
C TYR A 87 1.91 2.68 5.50
N SER A 88 1.43 2.16 4.36
CA SER A 88 0.33 2.70 3.57
C SER A 88 0.58 4.09 2.94
N GLY A 89 1.79 4.64 3.08
CA GLY A 89 2.24 5.82 2.36
C GLY A 89 2.68 5.51 0.92
N SER A 90 3.53 6.38 0.36
CA SER A 90 4.12 6.21 -0.97
C SER A 90 5.63 6.46 -0.96
N LEU A 91 6.37 5.67 -1.72
CA LEU A 91 7.82 5.82 -1.93
C LEU A 91 8.13 5.77 -3.44
N GLY A 92 8.95 6.70 -3.90
CA GLY A 92 9.31 6.81 -5.31
C GLY A 92 10.11 8.07 -5.62
N TYR A 93 10.02 8.57 -6.85
CA TYR A 93 10.78 9.74 -7.29
C TYR A 93 9.90 10.79 -7.98
N LEU A 94 10.42 12.02 -7.97
CA LEU A 94 9.90 13.16 -8.73
C LEU A 94 11.05 13.75 -9.54
N CYS A 95 10.85 13.94 -10.84
CA CYS A 95 11.84 14.53 -11.73
C CYS A 95 11.52 15.99 -12.02
N ALA A 96 12.56 16.79 -12.28
CA ALA A 96 12.40 18.16 -12.77
C ALA A 96 11.65 18.24 -14.13
N SER A 97 11.65 17.14 -14.89
CA SER A 97 10.83 17.00 -16.11
C SER A 97 9.32 16.91 -15.86
N GLY A 98 8.90 16.76 -14.59
CA GLY A 98 7.50 16.53 -14.21
C GLY A 98 7.10 15.06 -14.09
N THR A 99 7.99 14.12 -14.42
CA THR A 99 7.74 12.68 -14.23
C THR A 99 7.66 12.34 -12.75
N VAL A 100 6.62 11.61 -12.35
CA VAL A 100 6.43 11.12 -11.00
C VAL A 100 6.08 9.64 -11.07
N ASP A 101 6.82 8.83 -10.32
CA ASP A 101 6.56 7.40 -10.18
C ASP A 101 6.63 7.05 -8.70
N GLN A 102 5.59 6.42 -8.18
CA GLN A 102 5.35 6.20 -6.76
C GLN A 102 4.77 4.81 -6.56
N SER A 103 5.36 4.06 -5.65
CA SER A 103 4.83 2.79 -5.18
C SER A 103 4.21 2.96 -3.80
N VAL A 104 3.14 2.22 -3.54
CA VAL A 104 2.53 2.17 -2.21
C VAL A 104 3.45 1.40 -1.27
N VAL A 105 3.69 1.93 -0.08
CA VAL A 105 4.54 1.27 0.93
C VAL A 105 3.74 0.17 1.62
N ILE A 106 3.75 -1.00 0.99
CA ILE A 106 3.28 -2.28 1.51
C ILE A 106 4.40 -3.31 1.39
N ARG A 107 4.29 -4.42 2.12
CA ARG A 107 5.30 -5.50 2.08
C ARG A 107 6.73 -4.99 2.31
N THR A 108 6.87 -4.04 3.22
CA THR A 108 8.13 -3.34 3.48
C THR A 108 8.44 -3.44 4.97
N ILE A 109 9.67 -3.82 5.31
CA ILE A 109 10.17 -3.79 6.68
C ILE A 109 10.82 -2.43 6.91
N VAL A 110 10.39 -1.74 7.95
CA VAL A 110 10.93 -0.45 8.38
C VAL A 110 11.84 -0.68 9.56
N LYS A 111 13.11 -0.28 9.45
CA LYS A 111 14.07 -0.40 10.53
C LYS A 111 14.33 0.96 11.17
N TYR A 112 14.03 1.09 12.45
CA TYR A 112 14.39 2.25 13.26
C TYR A 112 15.34 1.81 14.40
N GLY A 113 16.64 2.08 14.23
CA GLY A 113 17.66 1.60 15.14
C GLY A 113 17.68 0.07 15.21
N LYS A 114 17.27 -0.49 16.36
CA LYS A 114 17.13 -1.95 16.58
C LYS A 114 15.71 -2.48 16.37
N GLN A 115 14.72 -1.60 16.20
CA GLN A 115 13.33 -1.99 16.00
C GLN A 115 13.06 -2.26 14.52
N LEU A 116 12.28 -3.30 14.25
CA LEU A 116 11.77 -3.65 12.94
C LEU A 116 10.24 -3.59 12.99
N GLU A 117 9.64 -2.90 12.04
CA GLU A 117 8.19 -2.80 11.89
C GLU A 117 7.77 -3.33 10.53
N LEU A 118 6.71 -4.12 10.51
CA LEU A 118 6.11 -4.65 9.28
C LEU A 118 4.60 -4.42 9.35
N GLY A 119 4.13 -3.48 8.53
CA GLY A 119 2.70 -3.23 8.37
C GLY A 119 2.07 -4.22 7.39
N ALA A 120 0.94 -4.80 7.79
CA ALA A 120 0.12 -5.68 6.95
C ALA A 120 -1.37 -5.47 7.26
N GLY A 121 -2.22 -5.69 6.26
CA GLY A 121 -3.64 -5.38 6.35
C GLY A 121 -4.47 -6.05 5.24
N GLY A 122 -5.78 -6.03 5.43
CA GLY A 122 -6.80 -6.60 4.55
C GLY A 122 -7.89 -5.58 4.21
N ALA A 123 -8.66 -5.86 3.16
CA ALA A 123 -9.76 -4.99 2.73
C ALA A 123 -11.08 -5.54 3.24
N ILE A 124 -11.62 -4.93 4.29
CA ILE A 124 -12.88 -5.40 4.90
C ILE A 124 -14.08 -4.95 4.07
N THR A 125 -14.92 -5.92 3.71
CA THR A 125 -16.20 -5.70 3.04
C THR A 125 -17.33 -6.30 3.87
N TRP A 126 -18.57 -6.08 3.44
CA TRP A 126 -19.74 -6.70 4.08
C TRP A 126 -19.71 -8.24 4.06
N LEU A 127 -19.05 -8.83 3.06
CA LEU A 127 -18.96 -10.28 2.90
C LEU A 127 -17.69 -10.88 3.51
N SER A 128 -16.87 -10.07 4.18
CA SER A 128 -15.63 -10.51 4.79
C SER A 128 -15.90 -11.40 6.02
N GLU A 129 -15.09 -12.44 6.17
CA GLU A 129 -15.09 -13.33 7.33
C GLU A 129 -13.80 -13.07 8.13
N ALA A 130 -13.93 -12.75 9.43
CA ALA A 130 -12.82 -12.27 10.25
C ALA A 130 -11.59 -13.19 10.20
N ASP A 131 -11.80 -14.50 10.32
CA ASP A 131 -10.72 -15.49 10.31
C ASP A 131 -9.98 -15.53 8.96
N LYS A 132 -10.72 -15.42 7.84
CA LYS A 132 -10.12 -15.41 6.50
C LYS A 132 -9.32 -14.16 6.22
N GLU A 133 -9.79 -13.01 6.69
CA GLU A 133 -9.07 -11.74 6.57
C GLU A 133 -7.78 -11.76 7.38
N TRP A 134 -7.80 -12.37 8.57
CA TRP A 134 -6.59 -12.55 9.37
C TRP A 134 -5.57 -13.47 8.69
N ASP A 135 -6.03 -14.59 8.14
CA ASP A 135 -5.17 -15.50 7.36
C ASP A 135 -4.52 -14.77 6.17
N GLU A 136 -5.27 -13.92 5.46
CA GLU A 136 -4.75 -13.12 4.36
C GLU A 136 -3.66 -12.12 4.82
N VAL A 137 -3.88 -11.44 5.95
CA VAL A 137 -2.88 -10.53 6.56
C VAL A 137 -1.58 -11.29 6.85
N MET A 138 -1.68 -12.48 7.44
CA MET A 138 -0.53 -13.31 7.76
C MET A 138 0.20 -13.82 6.52
N VAL A 139 -0.52 -14.22 5.46
CA VAL A 139 0.08 -14.59 4.17
C VAL A 139 0.90 -13.43 3.58
N LYS A 140 0.36 -12.21 3.60
CA LYS A 140 1.06 -11.02 3.10
C LYS A 140 2.28 -10.65 3.95
N ALA A 141 2.17 -10.75 5.27
CA ALA A 141 3.27 -10.43 6.18
C ALA A 141 4.41 -11.46 6.07
N ASN A 142 4.07 -12.75 6.07
CA ASN A 142 5.04 -13.84 6.03
C ASN A 142 5.84 -13.87 4.73
N ALA A 143 5.26 -13.42 3.61
CA ALA A 143 5.98 -13.27 2.35
C ALA A 143 7.21 -12.34 2.43
N VAL A 144 7.25 -11.44 3.42
CA VAL A 144 8.38 -10.51 3.66
C VAL A 144 9.19 -10.92 4.88
N ALA A 145 8.53 -11.36 5.95
CA ALA A 145 9.19 -11.72 7.19
C ALA A 145 10.21 -12.87 7.02
N THR A 146 9.97 -13.79 6.08
CA THR A 146 10.90 -14.88 5.77
C THR A 146 12.21 -14.42 5.14
N ALA A 147 12.27 -13.20 4.60
CA ALA A 147 13.48 -12.60 4.04
C ALA A 147 14.42 -12.03 5.11
N LEU A 148 13.99 -11.95 6.38
CA LEU A 148 14.88 -11.54 7.46
C LEU A 148 15.96 -12.59 7.68
N PRO A 149 17.23 -12.18 7.84
CA PRO A 149 18.28 -13.09 8.25
C PRO A 149 17.85 -13.77 9.55
N ARG A 150 17.89 -15.11 9.58
CA ARG A 150 17.80 -15.83 10.85
C ARG A 150 19.02 -15.37 11.66
N GLU A 151 18.82 -14.69 12.77
CA GLU A 151 19.91 -14.55 13.74
C GLU A 151 20.34 -15.96 14.11
N SER A 152 21.60 -16.30 13.84
CA SER A 152 22.22 -17.47 14.42
C SER A 152 22.08 -17.31 15.93
N ALA A 153 21.40 -18.27 16.58
CA ALA A 153 21.36 -18.33 18.04
C ALA A 153 22.78 -18.11 18.58
N PRO A 154 22.96 -17.32 19.65
CA PRO A 154 24.28 -17.18 20.25
C PRO A 154 24.79 -18.58 20.59
N ASP A 155 26.00 -18.90 20.15
CA ASP A 155 26.67 -20.17 20.46
C ASP A 155 26.65 -20.37 21.98
N ALA A 156 25.79 -21.26 22.45
CA ALA A 156 25.83 -21.78 23.80
C ALA A 156 27.05 -22.72 23.89
N GLY A 157 28.26 -22.15 23.90
CA GLY A 157 29.45 -22.96 23.66
C GLY A 157 30.79 -22.27 23.81
N SER A 158 31.00 -21.45 24.85
CA SER A 158 32.37 -21.22 25.35
C SER A 158 32.40 -20.88 26.85
N ALA A 159 31.85 -21.76 27.67
CA ALA A 159 32.41 -21.96 29.01
C ALA A 159 33.61 -22.91 28.86
N CYS A 160 34.74 -22.38 28.38
CA CYS A 160 36.02 -23.07 28.50
C CYS A 160 36.73 -22.50 29.72
N ALA A 161 36.92 -23.36 30.71
CA ALA A 161 37.72 -23.12 31.88
C ALA A 161 39.18 -22.82 31.49
N CYS A 162 39.73 -21.75 32.07
CA CYS A 162 41.11 -21.60 32.54
C CYS A 162 41.18 -20.29 33.34
#